data_AF-A0A2U8VZL9-F1
#
_entry.id   AF-A0A2U8VZL9-F1
#
_cell.length_a   1.000
_cell.length_b   1.000
_cell.length_c   1.000
_cell.angle_alpha   90.00
_cell.angle_beta   90.00
_cell.angle_gamma   90.00
#
_symmetry.space_group_name_H-M   'P 1'
#
loop_
_entity.id
_entity.type
_entity.pdbx_description
1 polymer ?
#
loop_
_entity_poly.entity_id
_entity_poly.type
_entity_poly.pdbx_seq_one_letter_code
_entity_poly.pdbx_strand_id
1 'polypeptide(L)'
;MSPAKSPCPGLYGEPWQKTHAANLDFLNRFGAQAVDLGWTDLERFAIHPVIGTGRADYCGALVLTGRQVEATDAQTVRYGNLTYYRTQVGNPHPRLRGIPIWAFRG
;
A
#
# COMPACT_ATOMS: atom_id res chain seq x y z
N MET A 1 2.11 14.39 0.75
CA MET A 1 0.63 14.37 0.79
C MET A 1 0.18 14.70 2.21
N SER A 2 -0.92 15.45 2.38
CA SER A 2 -1.44 15.84 3.71
C SER A 2 -2.40 14.79 4.27
N PRO A 3 -2.40 14.53 5.59
CA PRO A 3 -3.39 13.65 6.23
C PRO A 3 -4.81 14.21 6.16
N ALA A 4 -4.99 15.52 5.94
CA ALA A 4 -6.31 16.16 5.87
C ALA A 4 -7.00 16.00 4.50
N LYS A 5 -6.24 15.70 3.43
CA LYS A 5 -6.77 15.60 2.07
C LYS A 5 -6.31 14.28 1.45
N SER A 6 -7.25 13.35 1.29
CA SER A 6 -6.96 12.08 0.62
C SER A 6 -6.65 12.30 -0.86
N PRO A 7 -5.63 11.61 -1.40
CA PRO A 7 -5.34 11.57 -2.83
C PRO A 7 -6.25 10.59 -3.61
N CYS A 8 -7.05 9.75 -2.93
CA CYS A 8 -7.75 8.63 -3.56
C CYS A 8 -9.22 8.54 -3.11
N PRO A 9 -10.17 8.43 -4.06
CA PRO A 9 -11.54 8.09 -3.75
C PRO A 9 -11.70 6.73 -3.08
N GLY A 10 -12.66 6.65 -2.15
CA GLY A 10 -12.90 5.45 -1.34
C GLY A 10 -11.99 5.32 -0.11
N LEU A 11 -11.07 6.24 0.11
CA LEU A 11 -10.21 6.29 1.30
C LEU A 11 -10.23 7.71 1.86
N TYR A 12 -11.12 8.02 2.80
CA TYR A 12 -11.31 9.39 3.30
C TYR A 12 -11.29 9.44 4.83
N GLY A 13 -11.21 10.65 5.39
CA GLY A 13 -11.34 10.90 6.82
C GLY A 13 -10.36 10.09 7.66
N GLU A 14 -10.86 9.52 8.76
CA GLU A 14 -10.06 8.71 9.69
C GLU A 14 -9.35 7.51 9.02
N PRO A 15 -9.99 6.70 8.14
CA PRO A 15 -9.29 5.67 7.36
C PRO A 15 -8.06 6.17 6.60
N TRP A 16 -8.15 7.34 5.95
CA TRP A 16 -7.00 7.95 5.28
C TRP A 16 -5.94 8.39 6.28
N GLN A 17 -6.34 9.04 7.38
CA GLN A 17 -5.40 9.50 8.41
C GLN A 17 -4.59 8.33 9.01
N LYS A 18 -5.24 7.21 9.31
CA LYS A 18 -4.57 5.99 9.80
C LYS A 18 -3.61 5.41 8.75
N THR A 19 -4.06 5.32 7.50
CA THR A 19 -3.22 4.83 6.38
C THR A 19 -2.02 5.74 6.15
N HIS A 20 -2.22 7.06 6.16
CA HIS A 20 -1.17 8.05 6.02
C HIS A 20 -0.13 7.94 7.15
N ALA A 21 -0.58 7.85 8.41
CA ALA A 21 0.30 7.68 9.56
C ALA A 21 1.10 6.37 9.51
N ALA A 22 0.44 5.25 9.15
CA ALA A 22 1.11 3.96 8.98
C ALA A 22 2.13 3.97 7.83
N ASN A 23 1.84 4.68 6.74
CA ASN A 23 2.77 4.83 5.62
C ASN A 23 4.01 5.63 6.03
N LEU A 24 3.84 6.71 6.79
CA LEU A 24 4.97 7.48 7.30
C LEU A 24 5.83 6.66 8.28
N ASP A 25 5.19 5.93 9.19
CA ASP A 25 5.89 5.01 10.11
C ASP A 25 6.70 3.96 9.34
N PHE A 26 6.10 3.34 8.32
CA PHE A 26 6.79 2.38 7.45
C PHE A 26 7.99 3.00 6.75
N LEU A 27 7.82 4.19 6.12
CA LEU A 27 8.91 4.85 5.42
C LEU A 27 10.09 5.17 6.36
N ASN A 28 9.80 5.58 7.60
CA ASN A 28 10.82 5.87 8.59
C ASN A 28 11.57 4.64 9.08
N ARG A 29 10.85 3.52 9.31
CA ARG A 29 11.43 2.31 9.94
C ARG A 29 11.99 1.31 8.94
N PHE A 30 11.32 1.16 7.80
CA PHE A 30 11.56 0.09 6.84
C PHE A 30 11.81 0.60 5.42
N GLY A 31 11.75 1.92 5.16
CA GLY A 31 11.86 2.49 3.82
C GLY A 31 13.14 2.07 3.09
N ALA A 32 14.30 2.22 3.73
CA ALA A 32 15.59 1.81 3.15
C ALA A 32 15.66 0.29 2.93
N GLN A 33 15.27 -0.50 3.95
CA GLN A 33 15.23 -1.96 3.85
C GLN A 33 14.33 -2.43 2.70
N ALA A 34 13.17 -1.79 2.51
CA ALA A 34 12.24 -2.14 1.45
C ALA A 34 12.84 -1.88 0.06
N VAL A 35 13.61 -0.80 -0.10
CA VAL A 35 14.37 -0.52 -1.34
C VAL A 35 15.41 -1.60 -1.58
N ASP A 36 16.19 -1.98 -0.57
CA ASP A 36 17.22 -3.03 -0.68
C ASP A 36 16.63 -4.40 -1.01
N LEU A 37 15.43 -4.69 -0.50
CA LEU A 37 14.66 -5.90 -0.82
C LEU A 37 13.92 -5.83 -2.17
N GLY A 38 14.06 -4.71 -2.88
CA GLY A 38 13.51 -4.51 -4.22
C GLY A 38 12.01 -4.25 -4.27
N TRP A 39 11.37 -3.79 -3.18
CA TRP A 39 9.96 -3.41 -3.18
C TRP A 39 9.72 -2.15 -4.03
N THR A 40 8.94 -2.29 -5.09
CA THR A 40 8.55 -1.18 -5.95
C THR A 40 7.49 -0.31 -5.30
N ASP A 41 7.32 0.91 -5.81
CA ASP A 41 6.26 1.82 -5.37
C ASP A 41 4.86 1.24 -5.62
N LEU A 42 4.68 0.51 -6.74
CA LEU A 42 3.38 -0.10 -7.06
C LEU A 42 3.05 -1.25 -6.11
N GLU A 43 4.02 -2.08 -5.73
CA GLU A 43 3.77 -3.16 -4.75
C GLU A 43 3.37 -2.62 -3.37
N ARG A 44 3.76 -1.39 -3.04
CA ARG A 44 3.49 -0.76 -1.74
C ARG A 44 2.26 0.16 -1.76
N PHE A 45 2.11 0.96 -2.81
CA PHE A 45 1.20 2.11 -2.87
C PHE A 45 0.23 2.10 -4.05
N ALA A 46 0.13 1.01 -4.83
CA ALA A 46 -0.80 0.95 -5.94
C ALA A 46 -2.27 1.05 -5.48
N ILE A 47 -3.11 1.57 -6.38
CA ILE A 47 -4.58 1.58 -6.35
C ILE A 47 -5.11 1.38 -7.76
N HIS A 48 -6.42 1.13 -7.91
CA HIS A 48 -7.04 1.07 -9.22
C HIS A 48 -7.13 2.45 -9.87
N PRO A 49 -6.79 2.62 -11.16
CA PRO A 49 -6.73 3.92 -11.84
C PRO A 49 -8.07 4.65 -12.04
N VAL A 50 -9.18 4.07 -11.60
CA VAL A 50 -10.55 4.59 -11.83
C VAL A 50 -11.35 4.48 -10.54
N ILE A 51 -11.36 3.29 -9.93
CA ILE A 51 -12.15 2.98 -8.73
C ILE A 51 -11.37 3.25 -7.42
N GLY A 52 -10.08 3.57 -7.50
CA GLY A 52 -9.25 3.82 -6.31
C GLY A 52 -9.12 2.57 -5.43
N THR A 53 -9.43 2.70 -4.14
CA THR A 53 -9.37 1.60 -3.16
C THR A 53 -10.56 0.66 -3.20
N GLY A 54 -11.63 0.99 -3.93
CA GLY A 54 -12.80 0.10 -4.07
C GLY A 54 -12.47 -1.22 -4.79
N ARG A 55 -11.32 -1.30 -5.49
CA ARG A 55 -10.75 -2.52 -6.06
C ARG A 55 -9.53 -2.95 -5.25
N ALA A 56 -9.79 -3.67 -4.17
CA ALA A 56 -8.78 -4.07 -3.21
C ALA A 56 -7.67 -4.95 -3.81
N ASP A 57 -7.98 -5.70 -4.87
CA ASP A 57 -7.04 -6.55 -5.61
C ASP A 57 -5.95 -5.75 -6.37
N TYR A 58 -6.14 -4.44 -6.57
CA TYR A 58 -5.15 -3.53 -7.14
C TYR A 58 -4.30 -2.83 -6.08
N CYS A 59 -4.66 -2.98 -4.81
CA CYS A 59 -4.03 -2.20 -3.75
C CYS A 59 -2.69 -2.78 -3.33
N GLY A 60 -1.70 -1.90 -3.22
CA GLY A 60 -0.40 -2.23 -2.64
C GLY A 60 -0.49 -2.54 -1.16
N ALA A 61 0.59 -3.11 -0.62
CA ALA A 61 0.68 -3.61 0.76
C ALA A 61 0.28 -2.60 1.84
N LEU A 62 0.39 -1.30 1.56
CA LEU A 62 0.25 -0.24 2.56
C LEU A 62 -1.04 0.58 2.41
N VAL A 63 -1.91 0.30 1.43
CA VAL A 63 -3.04 1.21 1.13
C VAL A 63 -4.33 0.88 1.89
N LEU A 64 -4.62 -0.38 2.19
CA LEU A 64 -5.95 -0.79 2.70
C LEU A 64 -6.02 -1.01 4.21
N THR A 65 -4.90 -1.14 4.89
CA THR A 65 -4.88 -1.72 6.23
C THR A 65 -4.98 -0.65 7.31
N GLY A 66 -4.36 0.52 7.09
CA GLY A 66 -4.20 1.53 8.14
C GLY A 66 -3.42 1.03 9.36
N ARG A 67 -2.73 -0.10 9.24
CA ARG A 67 -2.00 -0.76 10.32
C ARG A 67 -0.51 -0.52 10.17
N GLN A 68 0.17 -0.32 11.30
CA GLN A 68 1.62 -0.25 11.32
C GLN A 68 2.23 -1.57 10.89
N VAL A 69 3.30 -1.49 10.11
CA VAL A 69 4.07 -2.66 9.71
C VAL A 69 4.94 -3.12 10.88
N GLU A 70 4.93 -4.42 11.12
CA GLU A 70 5.72 -5.06 12.16
C GLU A 70 7.01 -5.66 11.59
N ALA A 71 6.95 -6.21 10.37
CA ALA A 71 8.09 -6.77 9.67
C ALA A 71 7.89 -6.74 8.16
N THR A 72 9.00 -6.63 7.42
CA THR A 72 9.05 -6.79 5.97
C THR A 72 10.24 -7.63 5.55
N ASP A 73 10.05 -8.49 4.55
CA ASP A 73 11.10 -9.25 3.88
C ASP A 73 10.90 -9.16 2.35
N ALA A 74 11.70 -9.89 1.56
CA ALA A 74 11.66 -9.82 0.10
C ALA A 74 10.30 -10.20 -0.52
N GLN A 75 9.48 -10.96 0.20
CA GLN A 75 8.23 -11.55 -0.28
C GLN A 75 7.01 -11.15 0.55
N THR A 76 7.17 -10.65 1.78
CA THR A 76 6.04 -10.35 2.65
C THR A 76 6.13 -9.02 3.40
N VAL A 77 4.96 -8.49 3.73
CA VAL A 77 4.78 -7.39 4.70
C VAL A 77 3.77 -7.86 5.74
N ARG A 78 4.11 -7.75 7.02
CA ARG A 78 3.28 -8.21 8.14
C ARG A 78 2.78 -7.03 8.96
N TYR A 79 1.50 -7.07 9.33
CA TYR A 79 0.85 -6.06 10.17
C TYR A 79 -0.21 -6.73 11.06
N GLY A 80 0.19 -7.08 12.28
CA GLY A 80 -0.59 -7.87 13.22
C GLY A 80 -0.85 -9.28 12.69
N ASN A 81 -2.13 -9.67 12.68
CA ASN A 81 -2.57 -10.98 12.21
C ASN A 81 -2.75 -11.10 10.68
N LEU A 82 -2.33 -10.09 9.91
CA LEU A 82 -2.47 -10.08 8.46
C LEU A 82 -1.10 -9.95 7.77
N THR A 83 -0.91 -10.72 6.70
CA THR A 83 0.31 -10.76 5.90
C THR A 83 -0.05 -10.46 4.44
N TYR A 84 0.60 -9.44 3.88
CA TYR A 84 0.62 -9.20 2.44
C TYR A 84 1.72 -10.05 1.81
N TYR A 85 1.38 -10.83 0.80
CA TYR A 85 2.35 -11.61 0.01
C TYR A 85 2.59 -10.93 -1.31
N ARG A 86 3.84 -10.61 -1.65
CA ARG A 86 4.27 -9.99 -2.90
C ARG A 86 3.76 -10.76 -4.12
N THR A 87 3.98 -12.07 -4.13
CA THR A 87 3.41 -13.02 -5.09
C THR A 87 2.32 -13.84 -4.43
N GLN A 88 1.13 -13.90 -5.02
CA GLN A 88 0.05 -14.74 -4.50
C GLN A 88 0.13 -16.11 -5.20
N VAL A 89 0.24 -17.19 -4.42
CA VAL A 89 0.16 -18.56 -4.96
C VAL A 89 -1.20 -18.71 -5.67
N GLY A 90 -1.18 -19.02 -6.97
CA GLY A 90 -2.38 -19.16 -7.81
C GLY A 90 -2.80 -17.93 -8.62
N ASN A 91 -2.13 -16.78 -8.48
CA ASN A 91 -2.31 -15.63 -9.37
C ASN A 91 -0.96 -15.22 -9.98
N PRO A 92 -0.61 -15.70 -11.18
CA PRO A 92 0.68 -15.43 -11.83
C PRO A 92 0.80 -13.99 -12.35
N HIS A 93 -0.28 -13.19 -12.27
CA HIS A 93 -0.16 -11.78 -12.63
C HIS A 93 0.55 -11.02 -11.51
N PRO A 94 1.66 -10.31 -11.80
CA PRO A 94 2.14 -9.30 -10.89
C PRO A 94 0.98 -8.33 -10.65
N ARG A 95 0.70 -7.96 -9.39
CA ARG A 95 -0.38 -7.02 -8.99
C ARG A 95 -0.27 -5.61 -9.61
N LEU A 96 0.60 -5.44 -10.60
CA LEU A 96 1.02 -4.21 -11.24
C LEU A 96 0.06 -3.79 -12.37
N ARG A 97 -1.25 -3.75 -12.08
CA ARG A 97 -2.23 -3.06 -12.95
C ARG A 97 -2.71 -1.73 -12.37
N GLY A 98 -2.25 -1.39 -11.17
CA GLY A 98 -2.58 -0.14 -10.50
C GLY A 98 -1.66 1.02 -10.87
N ILE A 99 -2.03 2.20 -10.38
CA ILE A 99 -1.20 3.40 -10.38
C ILE A 99 -0.81 3.73 -8.95
N PRO A 100 0.31 4.40 -8.67
CA PRO A 100 0.61 4.82 -7.32
C PRO A 100 -0.46 5.80 -6.83
N ILE A 101 -0.79 5.75 -5.54
CA ILE A 101 -1.90 6.51 -4.96
C ILE A 101 -1.84 8.02 -5.23
N TRP A 102 -0.64 8.60 -5.34
CA TRP A 102 -0.45 10.03 -5.65
C TRP A 102 -0.67 10.39 -7.13
N ALA A 103 -0.76 9.41 -8.03
CA ALA A 103 -1.00 9.63 -9.46
C ALA A 103 -2.49 9.59 -9.84
N PHE A 104 -3.39 9.37 -8.89
CA PHE A 104 -4.82 9.37 -9.14
C PHE A 104 -5.31 10.75 -9.61
N ARG A 105 -6.11 10.78 -10.67
CA ARG A 105 -6.63 12.01 -11.29
C ARG A 105 -8.16 12.04 -11.43
N GLY A 106 -8.88 11.12 -10.78
CA GLY A 106 -10.34 11.09 -10.78
C GLY A 106 -10.98 12.02 -9.77
#